data_AF-A0A438MYK7-F1
#
_entry.id   AF-A0A438MYK7-F1
#
_cell.length_a   1.000
_cell.length_b   1.000
_cell.length_c   1.000
_cell.angle_alpha   90.00
_cell.angle_beta   90.00
_cell.angle_gamma   90.00
#
_symmetry.space_group_name_H-M   'P 1'
#
loop_
_entity.id
_entity.type
_entity.pdbx_description
1 polymer ?
#
loop_
_entity_poly.entity_id
_entity_poly.type
_entity_poly.pdbx_seq_one_letter_code
_entity_poly.pdbx_strand_id
1 'polypeptide(L)'
;MPRKRHTSACDLCRSRKVRCDAVHVGVPCSNCSKHKSKCVVSLAHSARQQPQHVIPLGRTHRFRVKARHNHVGENSINTSTPLPSPLPDPTTEDHEYGIFEIETNIGDQGQPHLPAYITPLSKAIHRENLQVLVQRDALAFPPPDIIDEIIRSFLCYVYPLLPIIRLDDFLAAMGLEPGKTISPLLFQAVLLAGAVFTDFSHSQHPSFQRSKDVQKLLFGRVKLLYDMEVESNPVIVIQSLLLMTYWHSQLNDIQGRLHWLRIALSLATEIGLHNPDLHYEELEENNFRRQLWSCCIIRSALICIGERGHVLLPCPVLGPPILSPEHWSSTSLFRALDLYSVSHTGEQMEILGRILIQKVELCRIILHTLDTLYELSGLRRDASSHSIMVLIPKTKGVGSLVIALDEKLREWHDNASQLGLFNRQQGDLGSAVPVHSAILEMLYHTALSTVHRPLMLHHRQLETATGAMRAFSSATLRSSACRITDIGRELDADKRISCLPPVATAMFISATAQHLKDAMSPNMEYRQSGSLYLGHVLRIFRLLNDRYNHVHSAIDFISRVENGEHFDHSLEWEDRVSSTSGKQPNYETPTSQ
;
A
#
# COMPACT_ATOMS: atom_id res chain seq x y z
N MET A 1 50.17 6.96 30.43
CA MET A 1 49.36 8.17 30.16
C MET A 1 49.17 8.34 28.65
N PRO A 2 47.94 8.36 28.11
CA PRO A 2 47.69 8.69 26.70
C PRO A 2 47.56 10.20 26.49
N ARG A 3 48.26 10.76 25.50
CA ARG A 3 48.12 12.18 25.09
C ARG A 3 46.74 12.44 24.48
N LYS A 4 46.02 13.47 24.96
CA LYS A 4 44.83 14.00 24.27
C LYS A 4 45.23 14.50 22.88
N ARG A 5 44.52 14.07 21.82
CA ARG A 5 44.68 14.61 20.46
C ARG A 5 44.00 15.98 20.39
N HIS A 6 44.74 17.02 19.98
CA HIS A 6 44.18 18.35 19.72
C HIS A 6 43.54 18.38 18.32
N THR A 7 42.29 18.84 18.22
CA THR A 7 41.51 18.79 16.97
C THR A 7 40.88 20.14 16.61
N SER A 8 41.70 21.09 16.12
CA SER A 8 41.29 21.98 15.05
C SER A 8 42.52 22.42 14.24
N ALA A 9 42.51 22.12 12.94
CA ALA A 9 43.46 22.63 11.98
C ALA A 9 42.71 23.58 11.04
N CYS A 10 43.35 24.65 10.57
CA CYS A 10 42.71 25.54 9.62
C CYS A 10 42.44 24.85 8.28
N ASP A 11 41.42 25.30 7.56
CA ASP A 11 40.90 24.62 6.37
C ASP A 11 41.96 24.47 5.27
N LEU A 12 42.89 25.42 5.15
CA LEU A 12 44.01 25.36 4.21
C LEU A 12 45.11 24.35 4.62
N CYS A 13 45.44 24.24 5.90
CA CYS A 13 46.38 23.21 6.36
C CYS A 13 45.75 21.82 6.31
N ARG A 14 44.43 21.73 6.56
CA ARG A 14 43.65 20.49 6.45
C ARG A 14 43.57 20.00 5.01
N SER A 15 43.28 20.86 4.04
CA SER A 15 43.22 20.49 2.62
C SER A 15 44.60 20.09 2.07
N ARG A 16 45.67 20.78 2.48
CA ARG A 16 47.05 20.43 2.15
C ARG A 16 47.63 19.26 2.97
N LYS A 17 46.87 18.69 3.91
CA LYS A 17 47.29 17.61 4.83
C LYS A 17 48.60 17.90 5.60
N VAL A 18 48.88 19.17 5.90
CA VAL A 18 50.07 19.61 6.66
C VAL A 18 49.72 19.98 8.10
N ARG A 19 50.70 19.88 9.01
CA ARG A 19 50.50 20.25 10.42
C ARG A 19 50.12 21.72 10.55
N CYS A 20 49.08 21.99 11.34
CA CYS A 20 48.62 23.33 11.65
C CYS A 20 48.95 23.68 13.10
N ASP A 21 49.46 24.88 13.32
CA ASP A 21 49.84 25.46 14.60
C ASP A 21 48.88 26.58 15.05
N ALA A 22 47.72 26.73 14.40
CA ALA A 22 46.73 27.78 14.68
C ALA A 22 46.26 27.82 16.15
N VAL A 23 46.27 26.67 16.84
CA VAL A 23 45.90 26.54 18.26
C VAL A 23 46.98 27.10 19.19
N HIS A 24 48.24 27.22 18.74
CA HIS A 24 49.36 27.70 19.54
C HIS A 24 49.80 29.14 19.17
N VAL A 25 49.79 29.48 17.89
CA VAL A 25 50.24 30.77 17.36
C VAL A 25 49.07 31.71 17.04
N GLY A 26 47.84 31.20 17.07
CA GLY A 26 46.64 31.93 16.67
C GLY A 26 46.40 31.90 15.16
N VAL A 27 45.48 32.75 14.71
CA VAL A 27 45.11 32.90 13.29
C VAL A 27 45.64 34.26 12.80
N PRO A 28 46.49 34.32 11.76
CA PRO A 28 46.90 33.23 10.87
C PRO A 28 48.02 32.32 11.45
N CYS A 29 47.92 31.02 11.19
CA CYS A 29 48.94 30.05 11.58
C CYS A 29 50.22 30.22 10.74
N SER A 30 51.37 29.67 11.19
CA SER A 30 52.68 29.93 10.55
C SER A 30 52.71 29.57 9.06
N ASN A 31 52.06 28.47 8.67
CA ASN A 31 51.96 28.07 7.26
C ASN A 31 51.10 29.02 6.43
N CYS A 32 49.98 29.51 6.97
CA CYS A 32 49.13 30.47 6.26
C CYS A 32 49.78 31.86 6.17
N SER A 33 50.50 32.27 7.23
CA SER A 33 51.27 33.51 7.27
C SER A 33 52.37 33.52 6.21
N LYS A 34 53.20 32.46 6.14
CA LYS A 34 54.25 32.31 5.10
C LYS A 34 53.71 32.36 3.67
N HIS A 35 52.52 31.79 3.42
CA HIS A 35 51.88 31.80 2.10
C HIS A 35 50.92 32.97 1.87
N LYS A 36 50.89 34.00 2.76
CA LYS A 36 49.97 35.15 2.71
C LYS A 36 48.50 34.75 2.42
N SER A 37 48.08 33.60 2.92
CA SER A 37 46.81 32.94 2.58
C SER A 37 45.80 33.06 3.72
N LYS A 38 44.51 33.19 3.39
CA LYS A 38 43.44 33.33 4.39
C LYS A 38 43.35 32.08 5.28
N CYS A 39 43.64 32.25 6.57
CA CYS A 39 43.56 31.19 7.58
C CYS A 39 42.17 31.20 8.23
N VAL A 40 41.41 30.12 8.07
CA VAL A 40 40.07 29.95 8.68
C VAL A 40 40.07 28.67 9.50
N VAL A 41 39.59 28.73 10.75
CA VAL A 41 39.43 27.57 11.65
C VAL A 41 37.94 27.47 11.99
N SER A 42 37.25 26.52 11.36
CA SER A 42 35.80 26.37 11.48
C SER A 42 35.41 25.65 12.79
N LEU A 43 34.88 26.39 13.77
CA LEU A 43 34.50 25.91 15.12
C LEU A 43 33.08 25.27 15.20
N ALA A 44 32.55 24.76 14.09
CA ALA A 44 31.12 24.46 13.92
C ALA A 44 30.60 23.14 14.54
N HIS A 45 31.16 22.65 15.65
CA HIS A 45 30.70 21.41 16.31
C HIS A 45 30.74 21.39 17.85
N SER A 46 30.74 22.55 18.53
CA SER A 46 30.62 22.57 20.00
C SER A 46 29.89 23.80 20.55
N ALA A 47 28.55 23.75 20.57
CA ALA A 47 27.70 24.58 21.42
C ALA A 47 26.29 23.97 21.53
N ARG A 48 26.04 23.18 22.59
CA ARG A 48 24.67 22.97 23.11
C ARG A 48 24.36 24.10 24.07
N GLN A 49 23.26 24.83 23.85
CA GLN A 49 22.59 25.63 24.89
C GLN A 49 21.08 25.45 24.75
N GLN A 50 20.41 25.13 25.87
CA GLN A 50 18.96 25.20 25.99
C GLN A 50 18.52 26.67 26.11
N PRO A 51 17.33 27.00 25.61
CA PRO A 51 16.44 27.91 26.35
C PRO A 51 15.08 27.27 26.66
N GLN A 52 14.32 27.96 27.51
CA GLN A 52 13.16 27.45 28.23
C GLN A 52 11.84 27.48 27.46
N HIS A 53 10.87 26.72 27.98
CA HIS A 53 9.46 26.71 27.61
C HIS A 53 8.82 28.11 27.53
N VAL A 54 8.31 28.49 26.36
CA VAL A 54 7.11 29.33 26.19
C VAL A 54 6.33 28.79 24.98
N ILE A 55 5.01 28.64 25.10
CA ILE A 55 4.15 28.06 24.05
C ILE A 55 3.42 29.18 23.30
N PRO A 56 3.56 29.27 21.96
CA PRO A 56 2.58 29.92 21.09
C PRO A 56 1.79 28.89 20.27
N LEU A 57 0.49 29.14 20.09
CA LEU A 57 -0.40 28.30 19.29
C LEU A 57 -0.15 28.47 17.78
N GLY A 58 0.00 27.33 17.08
CA GLY A 58 -0.38 27.11 15.68
C GLY A 58 0.29 27.95 14.58
N ARG A 59 1.15 27.30 13.76
CA ARG A 59 1.29 27.58 12.32
C ARG A 59 2.03 26.46 11.58
N THR A 60 1.48 26.05 10.44
CA THR A 60 2.11 25.14 9.47
C THR A 60 3.24 25.86 8.73
N HIS A 61 4.48 25.42 8.88
CA HIS A 61 5.64 26.02 8.19
C HIS A 61 6.01 25.25 6.92
N ARG A 62 5.84 25.90 5.76
CA ARG A 62 6.47 25.50 4.49
C ARG A 62 7.99 25.69 4.62
N PHE A 63 8.77 24.67 4.26
CA PHE A 63 10.22 24.82 4.08
C PHE A 63 10.55 25.18 2.63
N ARG A 64 11.29 26.27 2.45
CA ARG A 64 11.68 26.82 1.14
C ARG A 64 13.12 26.44 0.84
N VAL A 65 13.34 25.65 -0.21
CA VAL A 65 14.68 25.33 -0.71
C VAL A 65 15.36 26.60 -1.23
N LYS A 66 16.65 26.77 -0.93
CA LYS A 66 17.42 27.96 -1.33
C LYS A 66 17.89 27.85 -2.79
N ALA A 67 17.12 28.40 -3.72
CA ALA A 67 17.61 28.74 -5.05
C ALA A 67 18.45 30.03 -5.01
N ARG A 68 19.53 30.09 -5.80
CA ARG A 68 20.30 31.33 -6.03
C ARG A 68 19.55 32.21 -7.04
N HIS A 69 19.32 33.48 -6.70
CA HIS A 69 18.80 34.47 -7.63
C HIS A 69 19.85 34.92 -8.65
N ASN A 70 19.42 35.14 -9.88
CA ASN A 70 19.97 36.14 -10.80
C ASN A 70 18.81 37.05 -11.27
N HIS A 71 19.06 38.35 -11.42
CA HIS A 71 18.05 39.37 -11.75
C HIS A 71 18.01 39.68 -13.26
N VAL A 72 16.84 39.47 -13.88
CA VAL A 72 16.18 40.23 -14.97
C VAL A 72 14.67 39.90 -14.84
N GLY A 73 13.68 40.77 -15.03
CA GLY A 73 13.61 42.22 -15.28
C GLY A 73 12.13 42.66 -15.21
N GLU A 74 11.82 43.96 -15.40
CA GLU A 74 10.43 44.47 -15.36
C GLU A 74 9.85 44.70 -16.77
N ASN A 75 8.56 44.38 -16.99
CA ASN A 75 7.56 45.44 -17.26
C ASN A 75 6.10 44.97 -17.45
N SER A 76 5.21 45.78 -16.86
CA SER A 76 3.85 46.16 -17.30
C SER A 76 2.68 45.16 -17.34
N ILE A 77 1.67 45.56 -16.57
CA ILE A 77 0.30 45.06 -16.48
C ILE A 77 -0.52 45.49 -17.72
N ASN A 78 -1.48 44.67 -18.15
CA ASN A 78 -2.70 45.18 -18.78
C ASN A 78 -3.91 44.28 -18.45
N THR A 79 -4.94 44.89 -17.87
CA THR A 79 -6.23 44.28 -17.54
C THR A 79 -7.22 44.41 -18.69
N SER A 80 -7.88 43.31 -19.07
CA SER A 80 -9.17 43.35 -19.76
C SER A 80 -9.97 42.06 -19.53
N THR A 81 -11.22 42.22 -19.09
CA THR A 81 -12.18 41.13 -18.85
C THR A 81 -13.14 41.00 -20.02
N PRO A 82 -13.47 39.78 -20.48
CA PRO A 82 -14.70 39.53 -21.24
C PRO A 82 -15.74 38.72 -20.46
N LEU A 83 -16.99 38.79 -20.92
CA LEU A 83 -18.21 38.17 -20.38
C LEU A 83 -18.24 36.62 -20.46
N PRO A 84 -19.15 35.95 -19.72
CA PRO A 84 -19.29 34.50 -19.75
C PRO A 84 -20.07 33.99 -20.97
N SER A 85 -19.65 32.83 -21.48
CA SER A 85 -20.31 32.09 -22.58
C SER A 85 -21.43 31.16 -22.05
N PRO A 86 -22.37 30.70 -22.92
CA PRO A 86 -23.52 29.89 -22.49
C PRO A 86 -23.17 28.43 -22.12
N LEU A 87 -24.09 27.79 -21.39
CA LEU A 87 -24.03 26.38 -20.99
C LEU A 87 -24.09 25.42 -22.21
N PRO A 88 -23.39 24.26 -22.20
CA PRO A 88 -23.56 23.19 -23.19
C PRO A 88 -24.75 22.26 -22.89
N ASP A 89 -25.33 21.67 -23.94
CA ASP A 89 -26.37 20.64 -23.87
C ASP A 89 -25.82 19.24 -23.49
N PRO A 90 -26.64 18.33 -22.92
CA PRO A 90 -26.15 17.12 -22.26
C PRO A 90 -26.19 15.85 -23.14
N THR A 91 -25.25 15.70 -24.09
CA THR A 91 -25.03 14.41 -24.78
C THR A 91 -23.58 14.15 -25.20
N THR A 92 -22.68 13.84 -24.25
CA THR A 92 -21.50 12.94 -24.43
C THR A 92 -20.76 12.77 -23.09
N GLU A 93 -21.25 11.90 -22.21
CA GLU A 93 -20.48 11.40 -21.06
C GLU A 93 -19.97 9.99 -21.35
N ASP A 94 -18.79 9.88 -21.96
CA ASP A 94 -17.89 8.71 -21.87
C ASP A 94 -16.63 8.98 -22.70
N HIS A 95 -15.62 9.64 -22.10
CA HIS A 95 -14.17 9.58 -22.42
C HIS A 95 -13.34 10.70 -21.74
N GLU A 96 -13.69 11.16 -20.53
CA GLU A 96 -12.85 12.12 -19.80
C GLU A 96 -11.71 11.42 -19.01
N TYR A 97 -10.64 11.10 -19.75
CA TYR A 97 -9.29 11.20 -19.18
C TYR A 97 -8.94 12.69 -19.20
N GLY A 98 -8.97 13.34 -18.03
CA GLY A 98 -8.61 14.75 -17.92
C GLY A 98 -7.23 14.99 -18.54
N ILE A 99 -7.15 16.00 -19.41
CA ILE A 99 -5.89 16.39 -20.06
C ILE A 99 -5.01 17.04 -18.99
N PHE A 100 -4.11 16.25 -18.43
CA PHE A 100 -3.12 16.72 -17.46
C PHE A 100 -1.87 17.18 -18.21
N GLU A 101 -1.55 18.48 -18.12
CA GLU A 101 -0.42 19.13 -18.80
C GLU A 101 0.94 18.58 -18.34
N ILE A 102 1.32 17.42 -18.87
CA ILE A 102 2.66 16.83 -18.78
C ILE A 102 2.89 16.06 -20.08
N GLU A 103 3.21 16.79 -21.14
CA GLU A 103 3.42 16.23 -22.47
C GLU A 103 4.71 15.41 -22.55
N THR A 104 4.67 14.35 -23.35
CA THR A 104 5.83 13.54 -23.69
C THR A 104 6.74 14.32 -24.65
N ASN A 105 7.83 14.90 -24.13
CA ASN A 105 8.82 15.58 -24.94
C ASN A 105 9.37 14.67 -26.06
N ILE A 106 9.16 15.04 -27.31
CA ILE A 106 9.67 14.31 -28.49
C ILE A 106 10.97 14.99 -28.94
N GLY A 107 12.06 14.22 -29.07
CA GLY A 107 13.33 14.72 -29.61
C GLY A 107 13.36 14.73 -31.15
N ASP A 108 14.38 15.39 -31.73
CA ASP A 108 14.55 15.64 -33.17
C ASP A 108 14.46 14.41 -34.10
N GLN A 109 14.59 13.19 -33.56
CA GLN A 109 14.46 11.93 -34.32
C GLN A 109 13.14 11.18 -34.09
N GLY A 110 12.12 11.84 -33.52
CA GLY A 110 10.81 11.23 -33.25
C GLY A 110 10.80 10.20 -32.12
N GLN A 111 11.88 10.10 -31.34
CA GLN A 111 11.92 9.31 -30.11
C GLN A 111 11.57 10.18 -28.89
N PRO A 112 10.82 9.65 -27.91
CA PRO A 112 10.50 10.35 -26.67
C PRO A 112 11.76 10.51 -25.81
N HIS A 113 11.96 11.72 -25.27
CA HIS A 113 13.08 12.06 -24.40
C HIS A 113 12.80 11.57 -22.97
N LEU A 114 13.26 10.34 -22.67
CA LEU A 114 13.14 9.75 -21.34
C LEU A 114 14.24 10.26 -20.39
N PRO A 115 13.99 10.31 -19.06
CA PRO A 115 15.05 10.55 -18.07
C PRO A 115 16.18 9.52 -18.17
N ALA A 116 17.42 9.93 -17.92
CA ALA A 116 18.60 9.05 -18.10
C ALA A 116 18.62 7.80 -17.20
N TYR A 117 17.84 7.77 -16.11
CA TYR A 117 17.65 6.60 -15.25
C TYR A 117 16.59 5.61 -15.78
N ILE A 118 15.84 5.96 -16.83
CA ILE A 118 14.84 5.09 -17.46
C ILE A 118 15.48 4.36 -18.64
N THR A 119 15.18 3.06 -18.78
CA THR A 119 15.65 2.24 -19.89
C THR A 119 15.08 2.77 -21.21
N PRO A 120 15.90 3.07 -22.23
CA PRO A 120 15.42 3.48 -23.54
C PRO A 120 14.51 2.41 -24.16
N LEU A 121 13.44 2.85 -24.83
CA LEU A 121 12.50 1.95 -25.50
C LEU A 121 13.19 1.07 -26.55
N SER A 122 12.79 -0.20 -26.58
CA SER A 122 13.28 -1.15 -27.58
C SER A 122 12.94 -0.67 -29.00
N LYS A 123 13.93 -0.74 -29.91
CA LYS A 123 13.74 -0.45 -31.34
C LYS A 123 12.82 -1.45 -32.05
N ALA A 124 12.45 -2.56 -31.39
CA ALA A 124 11.51 -3.55 -31.88
C ALA A 124 10.03 -3.15 -31.67
N ILE A 125 9.73 -2.14 -30.84
CA ILE A 125 8.36 -1.69 -30.61
C ILE A 125 7.75 -1.14 -31.92
N HIS A 126 6.55 -1.61 -32.26
CA HIS A 126 5.82 -1.15 -33.44
C HIS A 126 5.59 0.37 -33.41
N ARG A 127 5.76 1.04 -34.57
CA ARG A 127 5.61 2.50 -34.66
C ARG A 127 4.22 3.00 -34.24
N GLU A 128 3.19 2.21 -34.49
CA GLU A 128 1.81 2.50 -34.08
C GLU A 128 1.68 2.49 -32.55
N ASN A 129 2.20 1.46 -31.86
CA ASN A 129 2.27 1.41 -30.40
C ASN A 129 3.05 2.62 -29.83
N LEU A 130 4.18 3.00 -30.45
CA LEU A 130 4.95 4.16 -30.02
C LEU A 130 4.17 5.48 -30.17
N GLN A 131 3.42 5.65 -31.28
CA GLN A 131 2.54 6.80 -31.47
C GLN A 131 1.45 6.86 -30.40
N VAL A 132 0.81 5.73 -30.10
CA VAL A 132 -0.23 5.63 -29.04
C VAL A 132 0.35 5.97 -27.66
N LEU A 133 1.54 5.48 -27.33
CA LEU A 133 2.23 5.77 -26.06
C LEU A 133 2.55 7.26 -25.88
N VAL A 134 2.94 7.95 -26.95
CA VAL A 134 3.23 9.39 -26.97
C VAL A 134 1.93 10.20 -26.91
N GLN A 135 0.93 9.88 -27.74
CA GLN A 135 -0.36 10.59 -27.80
C GLN A 135 -1.20 10.50 -26.51
N ARG A 136 -0.92 9.50 -25.66
CA ARG A 136 -1.61 9.28 -24.37
C ARG A 136 -0.71 9.58 -23.16
N ASP A 137 0.46 10.18 -23.38
CA ASP A 137 1.43 10.54 -22.37
C ASP A 137 1.82 9.43 -21.40
N ALA A 138 1.89 8.18 -21.86
CA ALA A 138 2.30 7.04 -21.03
C ALA A 138 3.78 7.09 -20.60
N LEU A 139 4.58 7.85 -21.36
CA LEU A 139 6.02 8.02 -21.17
C LEU A 139 6.37 9.33 -20.44
N ALA A 140 5.36 10.16 -20.13
CA ALA A 140 5.54 11.34 -19.30
C ALA A 140 5.59 10.96 -17.81
N PHE A 141 6.49 11.62 -17.07
CA PHE A 141 6.69 11.42 -15.64
C PHE A 141 6.36 12.70 -14.86
N PRO A 142 5.95 12.62 -13.58
CA PRO A 142 5.78 13.80 -12.74
C PRO A 142 7.05 14.66 -12.63
N PRO A 143 6.93 15.93 -12.21
CA PRO A 143 8.08 16.75 -11.84
C PRO A 143 8.98 16.05 -10.78
N PRO A 144 10.31 16.31 -10.76
CA PRO A 144 11.23 15.58 -9.89
C PRO A 144 10.90 15.65 -8.39
N ASP A 145 10.40 16.78 -7.89
CA ASP A 145 9.97 16.96 -6.50
C ASP A 145 8.74 16.11 -6.17
N ILE A 146 7.83 15.93 -7.12
CA ILE A 146 6.67 15.04 -7.01
C ILE A 146 7.10 13.56 -7.10
N ILE A 147 8.07 13.23 -7.95
CA ILE A 147 8.69 11.89 -8.00
C ILE A 147 9.31 11.55 -6.65
N ASP A 148 10.18 12.42 -6.11
CA ASP A 148 10.89 12.17 -4.86
C ASP A 148 9.93 11.97 -3.68
N GLU A 149 8.86 12.75 -3.60
CA GLU A 149 7.81 12.61 -2.59
C GLU A 149 7.02 11.30 -2.74
N ILE A 150 6.76 10.85 -3.97
CA ILE A 150 6.12 9.55 -4.25
C ILE A 150 7.06 8.37 -3.93
N ILE A 151 8.35 8.46 -4.26
CA ILE A 151 9.34 7.42 -3.92
C ILE A 151 9.52 7.34 -2.40
N ARG A 152 9.59 8.49 -1.69
CA ARG A 152 9.61 8.54 -0.23
C ARG A 152 8.39 7.83 0.38
N SER A 153 7.19 8.08 -0.15
CA SER A 153 5.96 7.35 0.24
C SER A 153 6.04 5.85 -0.04
N PHE A 154 6.55 5.44 -1.19
CA PHE A 154 6.76 4.03 -1.54
C PHE A 154 7.71 3.33 -0.56
N LEU A 155 8.84 3.95 -0.24
CA LEU A 155 9.84 3.43 0.71
C LEU A 155 9.30 3.34 2.15
N CYS A 156 8.44 4.28 2.56
CA CYS A 156 7.83 4.26 3.89
C CYS A 156 6.68 3.24 4.01
N TYR A 157 5.82 3.08 2.99
CA TYR A 157 4.52 2.44 3.16
C TYR A 157 4.23 1.25 2.23
N VAL A 158 4.97 1.10 1.13
CA VAL A 158 4.83 -0.04 0.19
C VAL A 158 5.95 -1.06 0.41
N TYR A 159 7.20 -0.65 0.17
CA TYR A 159 8.37 -1.52 0.17
C TYR A 159 8.54 -2.35 1.45
N PRO A 160 8.38 -1.81 2.68
CA PRO A 160 8.70 -2.57 3.89
C PRO A 160 7.87 -3.82 4.09
N LEU A 161 6.63 -3.83 3.60
CA LEU A 161 5.72 -4.98 3.68
C LEU A 161 5.37 -5.58 2.30
N LEU A 162 6.14 -5.21 1.27
CA LEU A 162 6.09 -5.73 -0.09
C LEU A 162 7.40 -5.36 -0.83
N PRO A 163 8.56 -5.96 -0.48
CA PRO A 163 9.85 -5.62 -1.07
C PRO A 163 9.96 -6.21 -2.49
N ILE A 164 9.26 -5.57 -3.42
CA ILE A 164 9.03 -6.14 -4.75
C ILE A 164 10.14 -5.84 -5.76
N ILE A 165 10.99 -4.85 -5.48
CA ILE A 165 12.12 -4.43 -6.32
C ILE A 165 13.47 -4.73 -5.67
N ARG A 166 14.53 -4.86 -6.47
CA ARG A 166 15.91 -4.79 -5.98
C ARG A 166 16.23 -3.33 -5.70
N LEU A 167 16.24 -2.97 -4.42
CA LEU A 167 16.29 -1.56 -4.03
C LEU A 167 17.65 -0.91 -4.34
N ASP A 168 18.77 -1.63 -4.21
CA ASP A 168 20.08 -1.09 -4.59
C ASP A 168 20.17 -0.80 -6.10
N ASP A 169 19.70 -1.69 -6.97
CA ASP A 169 19.68 -1.45 -8.44
C ASP A 169 18.79 -0.26 -8.82
N PHE A 170 17.63 -0.13 -8.18
CA PHE A 170 16.71 0.98 -8.39
C PHE A 170 17.34 2.32 -7.96
N LEU A 171 17.98 2.37 -6.79
CA LEU A 171 18.65 3.57 -6.30
C LEU A 171 19.90 3.92 -7.10
N ALA A 172 20.67 2.93 -7.54
CA ALA A 172 21.84 3.13 -8.40
C ALA A 172 21.43 3.77 -9.74
N ALA A 173 20.34 3.29 -10.36
CA ALA A 173 19.79 3.90 -11.56
C ALA A 173 19.32 5.34 -11.31
N MET A 174 18.54 5.60 -10.24
CA MET A 174 18.11 6.95 -9.86
C MET A 174 19.30 7.89 -9.55
N GLY A 175 20.39 7.35 -9.01
CA GLY A 175 21.66 8.04 -8.79
C GLY A 175 22.49 8.27 -10.06
N LEU A 176 21.99 7.88 -11.23
CA LEU A 176 22.65 7.95 -12.54
C LEU A 176 23.97 7.15 -12.62
N GLU A 177 24.04 6.01 -11.92
CA GLU A 177 25.18 5.11 -12.03
C GLU A 177 25.29 4.51 -13.45
N PRO A 178 26.48 4.52 -14.09
CA PRO A 178 26.64 4.08 -15.47
C PRO A 178 26.14 2.64 -15.72
N GLY A 179 25.21 2.49 -16.66
CA GLY A 179 24.65 1.20 -17.07
C GLY A 179 23.49 0.69 -16.20
N LYS A 180 23.12 1.40 -15.11
CA LYS A 180 21.92 1.09 -14.31
C LYS A 180 20.74 1.91 -14.82
N THR A 181 19.66 1.25 -15.21
CA THR A 181 18.41 1.88 -15.66
C THR A 181 17.19 1.10 -15.17
N ILE A 182 16.02 1.75 -15.13
CA ILE A 182 14.75 1.18 -14.68
C ILE A 182 13.79 1.12 -15.87
N SER A 183 13.12 -0.02 -16.05
CA SER A 183 12.06 -0.17 -17.04
C SER A 183 10.96 0.90 -16.85
N PRO A 184 10.51 1.59 -17.92
CA PRO A 184 9.46 2.60 -17.80
C PRO A 184 8.16 2.03 -17.22
N LEU A 185 7.83 0.77 -17.53
CA LEU A 185 6.67 0.07 -16.97
C LEU A 185 6.78 -0.03 -15.43
N LEU A 186 7.91 -0.52 -14.94
CA LEU A 186 8.16 -0.68 -13.51
C LEU A 186 8.22 0.65 -12.78
N PHE A 187 8.84 1.67 -13.38
CA PHE A 187 8.93 2.98 -12.75
C PHE A 187 7.56 3.63 -12.59
N GLN A 188 6.71 3.63 -13.63
CA GLN A 188 5.33 4.11 -13.50
C GLN A 188 4.54 3.28 -12.46
N ALA A 189 4.78 1.97 -12.36
CA ALA A 189 4.09 1.10 -11.40
C ALA A 189 4.53 1.37 -9.94
N VAL A 190 5.81 1.66 -9.71
CA VAL A 190 6.34 2.12 -8.42
C VAL A 190 5.73 3.48 -8.05
N LEU A 191 5.65 4.41 -9.00
CA LEU A 191 5.02 5.72 -8.78
C LEU A 191 3.53 5.57 -8.43
N LEU A 192 2.78 4.73 -9.15
CA LEU A 192 1.37 4.43 -8.87
C LEU A 192 1.17 3.94 -7.43
N ALA A 193 1.96 2.95 -7.00
CA ALA A 193 1.83 2.38 -5.65
C ALA A 193 2.23 3.37 -4.54
N GLY A 194 3.26 4.20 -4.77
CA GLY A 194 3.66 5.26 -3.85
C GLY A 194 2.62 6.39 -3.72
N ALA A 195 2.00 6.79 -4.84
CA ALA A 195 1.03 7.89 -4.90
C ALA A 195 -0.25 7.65 -4.07
N VAL A 196 -0.54 6.40 -3.71
CA VAL A 196 -1.61 6.05 -2.76
C VAL A 196 -1.40 6.70 -1.38
N PHE A 197 -0.14 6.82 -0.94
CA PHE A 197 0.23 7.28 0.40
C PHE A 197 0.71 8.75 0.42
N THR A 198 1.03 9.31 -0.74
CA THR A 198 1.44 10.73 -0.86
C THR A 198 0.30 11.69 -0.57
N ASP A 199 0.61 12.81 0.08
CA ASP A 199 -0.31 13.94 0.24
C ASP A 199 -0.04 15.02 -0.81
N PHE A 200 -0.96 15.16 -1.75
CA PHE A 200 -0.86 16.13 -2.84
C PHE A 200 -1.49 17.49 -2.50
N SER A 201 -2.13 17.64 -1.33
CA SER A 201 -2.91 18.81 -0.91
C SER A 201 -2.12 20.13 -0.83
N HIS A 202 -0.79 20.07 -0.92
CA HIS A 202 0.13 21.22 -0.85
C HIS A 202 0.97 21.42 -2.12
N SER A 203 0.78 20.57 -3.13
CA SER A 203 1.39 20.73 -4.45
C SER A 203 0.97 22.04 -5.10
N GLN A 204 1.89 22.67 -5.84
CA GLN A 204 1.60 23.85 -6.66
C GLN A 204 1.27 23.49 -8.11
N HIS A 205 1.44 22.22 -8.50
CA HIS A 205 1.22 21.78 -9.86
C HIS A 205 -0.27 21.48 -10.11
N PRO A 206 -0.93 22.06 -11.14
CA PRO A 206 -2.36 21.89 -11.38
C PRO A 206 -2.80 20.42 -11.45
N SER A 207 -2.03 19.60 -12.17
CA SER A 207 -2.28 18.16 -12.36
C SER A 207 -2.13 17.28 -11.11
N PHE A 208 -1.56 17.79 -10.01
CA PHE A 208 -1.24 17.00 -8.81
C PHE A 208 -1.88 17.59 -7.56
N GLN A 209 -3.19 17.78 -7.55
CA GLN A 209 -3.93 18.31 -6.39
C GLN A 209 -4.66 17.24 -5.58
N ARG A 210 -5.23 16.22 -6.25
CA ARG A 210 -6.04 15.16 -5.62
C ARG A 210 -5.41 13.79 -5.84
N SER A 211 -5.26 13.01 -4.77
CA SER A 211 -4.60 11.69 -4.83
C SER A 211 -5.30 10.73 -5.81
N LYS A 212 -6.63 10.71 -5.85
CA LYS A 212 -7.42 9.86 -6.79
C LYS A 212 -7.12 10.16 -8.26
N ASP A 213 -6.98 11.43 -8.62
CA ASP A 213 -6.77 11.85 -10.00
C ASP A 213 -5.35 11.48 -10.46
N VAL A 214 -4.35 11.69 -9.59
CA VAL A 214 -2.97 11.27 -9.81
C VAL A 214 -2.86 9.75 -9.94
N GLN A 215 -3.54 8.99 -9.08
CA GLN A 215 -3.59 7.53 -9.16
C GLN A 215 -4.28 7.05 -10.46
N LYS A 216 -5.40 7.68 -10.88
CA LYS A 216 -6.10 7.37 -12.15
C LYS A 216 -5.17 7.59 -13.35
N LEU A 217 -4.45 8.72 -13.37
CA LEU A 217 -3.47 9.06 -14.39
C LEU A 217 -2.36 8.01 -14.46
N LEU A 218 -1.68 7.75 -13.33
CA LEU A 218 -0.57 6.80 -13.27
C LEU A 218 -1.02 5.38 -13.65
N PHE A 219 -2.19 4.93 -13.19
CA PHE A 219 -2.73 3.63 -13.60
C PHE A 219 -2.98 3.54 -15.11
N GLY A 220 -3.52 4.59 -15.72
CA GLY A 220 -3.67 4.68 -17.18
C GLY A 220 -2.33 4.55 -17.92
N ARG A 221 -1.28 5.21 -17.42
CA ARG A 221 0.09 5.13 -18.00
C ARG A 221 0.68 3.72 -17.87
N VAL A 222 0.63 3.10 -16.68
CA VAL A 222 1.12 1.73 -16.47
C VAL A 222 0.36 0.72 -17.34
N LYS A 223 -0.97 0.83 -17.38
CA LYS A 223 -1.81 -0.04 -18.20
C LYS A 223 -1.44 0.06 -19.67
N LEU A 224 -1.24 1.26 -20.20
CA LEU A 224 -0.88 1.41 -21.61
C LEU A 224 0.53 0.89 -21.94
N LEU A 225 1.50 1.04 -21.03
CA LEU A 225 2.83 0.44 -21.19
C LEU A 225 2.78 -1.10 -21.18
N TYR A 226 1.87 -1.68 -20.40
CA TYR A 226 1.62 -3.12 -20.39
C TYR A 226 0.90 -3.58 -21.67
N ASP A 227 -0.22 -2.93 -22.03
CA ASP A 227 -1.04 -3.27 -23.21
C ASP A 227 -0.25 -3.15 -24.54
N MET A 228 0.79 -2.31 -24.57
CA MET A 228 1.67 -2.10 -25.73
C MET A 228 2.95 -2.97 -25.72
N GLU A 229 3.06 -3.91 -24.77
CA GLU A 229 4.16 -4.88 -24.63
C GLU A 229 5.56 -4.23 -24.57
N VAL A 230 5.69 -3.13 -23.83
CA VAL A 230 6.96 -2.37 -23.74
C VAL A 230 8.06 -3.13 -22.99
N GLU A 231 7.68 -4.09 -22.15
CA GLU A 231 8.59 -4.90 -21.32
C GLU A 231 8.46 -6.38 -21.66
N SER A 232 9.59 -7.04 -21.90
CA SER A 232 9.65 -8.47 -22.22
C SER A 232 10.18 -9.33 -21.06
N ASN A 233 10.78 -8.73 -20.04
CA ASN A 233 11.24 -9.46 -18.86
C ASN A 233 10.05 -9.82 -17.95
N PRO A 234 9.68 -11.11 -17.82
CA PRO A 234 8.50 -11.52 -17.06
C PRO A 234 8.60 -11.15 -15.57
N VAL A 235 9.81 -11.07 -15.00
CA VAL A 235 10.03 -10.60 -13.62
C VAL A 235 9.52 -9.16 -13.48
N ILE A 236 9.89 -8.27 -14.40
CA ILE A 236 9.51 -6.86 -14.41
C ILE A 236 8.00 -6.70 -14.64
N VAL A 237 7.42 -7.52 -15.52
CA VAL A 237 5.97 -7.57 -15.73
C VAL A 237 5.23 -8.01 -14.45
N ILE A 238 5.66 -9.08 -13.78
CA ILE A 238 5.08 -9.55 -12.50
C ILE A 238 5.16 -8.46 -11.43
N GLN A 239 6.32 -7.83 -11.26
CA GLN A 239 6.51 -6.72 -10.31
C GLN A 239 5.50 -5.60 -10.57
N SER A 240 5.37 -5.19 -11.83
CA SER A 240 4.50 -4.09 -12.26
C SER A 240 3.02 -4.42 -12.09
N LEU A 241 2.59 -5.61 -12.50
CA LEU A 241 1.20 -6.09 -12.32
C LEU A 241 0.80 -6.18 -10.85
N LEU A 242 1.67 -6.68 -9.98
CA LEU A 242 1.43 -6.72 -8.53
C LEU A 242 1.31 -5.31 -7.93
N LEU A 243 2.12 -4.34 -8.40
CA LEU A 243 2.02 -2.94 -8.01
C LEU A 243 0.74 -2.27 -8.53
N MET A 244 0.30 -2.58 -9.75
CA MET A 244 -1.00 -2.10 -10.29
C MET A 244 -2.18 -2.45 -9.37
N THR A 245 -2.11 -3.58 -8.65
CA THR A 245 -3.18 -3.95 -7.69
C THR A 245 -3.30 -3.03 -6.47
N TYR A 246 -2.45 -1.99 -6.31
CA TYR A 246 -2.70 -0.91 -5.33
C TYR A 246 -3.85 0.00 -5.76
N TRP A 247 -4.09 0.17 -7.06
CA TRP A 247 -5.23 0.91 -7.57
C TRP A 247 -6.55 0.20 -7.24
N HIS A 248 -7.56 0.95 -6.83
CA HIS A 248 -8.94 0.48 -6.81
C HIS A 248 -9.81 1.36 -7.70
N SER A 249 -10.17 0.78 -8.84
CA SER A 249 -11.16 1.33 -9.76
C SER A 249 -12.57 1.31 -9.14
N GLN A 250 -13.57 1.63 -9.94
CA GLN A 250 -14.98 1.48 -9.54
C GLN A 250 -15.36 -0.01 -9.42
N LEU A 251 -16.46 -0.29 -8.70
CA LEU A 251 -16.90 -1.66 -8.40
C LEU A 251 -17.24 -2.52 -9.63
N ASN A 252 -17.48 -1.90 -10.77
CA ASN A 252 -17.88 -2.55 -12.03
C ASN A 252 -16.71 -2.72 -13.02
N ASP A 253 -15.46 -2.49 -12.60
CA ASP A 253 -14.29 -2.64 -13.49
C ASP A 253 -13.98 -4.12 -13.76
N ILE A 254 -14.22 -4.55 -15.01
CA ILE A 254 -13.92 -5.89 -15.53
C ILE A 254 -12.42 -6.21 -15.37
N GLN A 255 -11.54 -5.21 -15.49
CA GLN A 255 -10.11 -5.29 -15.23
C GLN A 255 -9.75 -4.79 -13.81
N GLY A 256 -10.58 -5.12 -12.81
CA GLY A 256 -10.31 -4.85 -11.40
C GLY A 256 -9.08 -5.59 -10.84
N ARG A 257 -8.77 -5.40 -9.56
CA ARG A 257 -7.52 -5.91 -8.93
C ARG A 257 -7.30 -7.43 -9.09
N LEU A 258 -8.37 -8.22 -9.05
CA LEU A 258 -8.32 -9.67 -9.27
C LEU A 258 -7.94 -10.06 -10.71
N HIS A 259 -8.09 -9.19 -11.72
CA HIS A 259 -7.65 -9.45 -13.09
C HIS A 259 -6.11 -9.39 -13.17
N TRP A 260 -5.52 -8.26 -12.78
CA TRP A 260 -4.06 -8.06 -12.78
C TRP A 260 -3.33 -9.06 -11.87
N LEU A 261 -3.93 -9.41 -10.72
CA LEU A 261 -3.39 -10.45 -9.85
C LEU A 261 -3.35 -11.83 -10.53
N ARG A 262 -4.41 -12.23 -11.26
CA ARG A 262 -4.41 -13.53 -11.97
C ARG A 262 -3.29 -13.62 -13.01
N ILE A 263 -3.10 -12.55 -13.79
CA ILE A 263 -2.03 -12.49 -14.80
C ILE A 263 -0.66 -12.58 -14.12
N ALA A 264 -0.42 -11.79 -13.06
CA ALA A 264 0.82 -11.81 -12.30
C ALA A 264 1.13 -13.21 -11.72
N LEU A 265 0.12 -13.90 -11.20
CA LEU A 265 0.28 -15.24 -10.64
C LEU A 265 0.52 -16.29 -11.72
N SER A 266 -0.13 -16.21 -12.89
CA SER A 266 0.13 -17.11 -14.03
C SER A 266 1.60 -17.01 -14.44
N LEU A 267 2.08 -15.80 -14.75
CA LEU A 267 3.47 -15.53 -15.13
C LEU A 267 4.46 -15.97 -14.02
N ALA A 268 4.14 -15.71 -12.75
CA ALA A 268 4.96 -16.15 -11.61
C ALA A 268 5.05 -17.68 -11.51
N THR A 269 3.98 -18.40 -11.82
CA THR A 269 4.01 -19.86 -11.88
C THR A 269 4.76 -20.38 -13.10
N GLU A 270 4.58 -19.77 -14.28
CA GLU A 270 5.23 -20.13 -15.54
C GLU A 270 6.76 -19.98 -15.48
N ILE A 271 7.27 -18.90 -14.87
CA ILE A 271 8.72 -18.72 -14.65
C ILE A 271 9.26 -19.45 -13.41
N GLY A 272 8.44 -20.28 -12.77
CA GLY A 272 8.84 -21.16 -11.67
C GLY A 272 9.09 -20.50 -10.32
N LEU A 273 8.60 -19.29 -10.03
CA LEU A 273 8.83 -18.61 -8.73
C LEU A 273 8.32 -19.41 -7.52
N HIS A 274 7.32 -20.27 -7.74
CA HIS A 274 6.71 -21.15 -6.74
C HIS A 274 7.50 -22.44 -6.49
N ASN A 275 8.45 -22.80 -7.36
CA ASN A 275 9.16 -24.07 -7.29
C ASN A 275 10.41 -23.93 -6.39
N PRO A 276 10.45 -24.57 -5.21
CA PRO A 276 11.59 -24.47 -4.30
C PRO A 276 12.85 -25.16 -4.82
N ASP A 277 12.74 -26.07 -5.79
CA ASP A 277 13.86 -26.83 -6.36
C ASP A 277 14.53 -26.09 -7.53
N LEU A 278 13.85 -25.09 -8.13
CA LEU A 278 14.40 -24.28 -9.22
C LEU A 278 15.41 -23.27 -8.67
N HIS A 279 16.69 -23.48 -9.00
CA HIS A 279 17.79 -22.63 -8.59
C HIS A 279 18.63 -22.14 -9.76
N TYR A 280 19.10 -20.91 -9.64
CA TYR A 280 20.06 -20.23 -10.51
C TYR A 280 21.47 -20.28 -9.89
N GLU A 281 22.51 -20.06 -10.68
CA GLU A 281 23.90 -20.03 -10.19
C GLU A 281 24.14 -18.91 -9.17
N GLU A 282 23.47 -17.77 -9.34
CA GLU A 282 23.58 -16.61 -8.46
C GLU A 282 22.64 -16.73 -7.25
N LEU A 283 23.21 -16.73 -6.04
CA LEU A 283 22.44 -16.77 -4.78
C LEU A 283 21.50 -15.55 -4.64
N GLU A 284 21.92 -14.37 -5.11
CA GLU A 284 21.11 -13.16 -5.06
C GLU A 284 19.84 -13.25 -5.93
N GLU A 285 19.94 -13.87 -7.11
CA GLU A 285 18.80 -14.16 -7.99
C GLU A 285 17.80 -15.10 -7.31
N ASN A 286 18.29 -16.18 -6.69
CA ASN A 286 17.46 -17.12 -5.94
C ASN A 286 16.74 -16.43 -4.78
N ASN A 287 17.46 -15.63 -3.99
CA ASN A 287 16.91 -14.91 -2.85
C ASN A 287 15.85 -13.88 -3.31
N PHE A 288 16.12 -13.17 -4.41
CA PHE A 288 15.17 -12.21 -4.97
C PHE A 288 13.90 -12.88 -5.52
N ARG A 289 14.01 -14.05 -6.18
CA ARG A 289 12.84 -14.82 -6.66
C ARG A 289 11.97 -15.31 -5.52
N ARG A 290 12.58 -15.80 -4.44
CA ARG A 290 11.90 -16.16 -3.18
C ARG A 290 11.16 -14.96 -2.56
N GLN A 291 11.80 -13.79 -2.53
CA GLN A 291 11.19 -12.54 -2.09
C GLN A 291 10.01 -12.10 -2.96
N LEU A 292 10.13 -12.22 -4.29
CA LEU A 292 9.07 -11.90 -5.25
C LEU A 292 7.89 -12.87 -5.16
N TRP A 293 8.14 -14.17 -4.96
CA TRP A 293 7.08 -15.15 -4.69
C TRP A 293 6.33 -14.84 -3.39
N SER A 294 7.04 -14.42 -2.34
CA SER A 294 6.41 -13.98 -1.10
C SER A 294 5.56 -12.71 -1.29
N CYS A 295 5.96 -11.81 -2.19
CA CYS A 295 5.12 -10.68 -2.61
C CYS A 295 3.83 -11.14 -3.33
N CYS A 296 3.90 -12.20 -4.15
CA CYS A 296 2.74 -12.83 -4.78
C CYS A 296 1.75 -13.36 -3.73
N ILE A 297 2.25 -14.10 -2.73
CA ILE A 297 1.46 -14.64 -1.61
C ILE A 297 0.79 -13.52 -0.83
N ILE A 298 1.54 -12.46 -0.47
CA ILE A 298 1.01 -11.28 0.24
C ILE A 298 -0.13 -10.63 -0.54
N ARG A 299 0.07 -10.28 -1.82
CA ARG A 299 -0.97 -9.62 -2.62
C ARG A 299 -2.19 -10.52 -2.81
N SER A 300 -1.98 -11.82 -3.02
CA SER A 300 -3.06 -12.81 -3.15
C SER A 300 -3.93 -12.86 -1.89
N ALA A 301 -3.33 -13.04 -0.71
CA ALA A 301 -4.07 -13.11 0.55
C ALA A 301 -4.85 -11.81 0.85
N LEU A 302 -4.21 -10.65 0.70
CA LEU A 302 -4.81 -9.35 1.00
C LEU A 302 -5.98 -8.99 0.08
N ILE A 303 -5.93 -9.37 -1.20
CA ILE A 303 -7.03 -9.14 -2.15
C ILE A 303 -8.15 -10.16 -1.94
N CYS A 304 -7.83 -11.45 -1.76
CA CYS A 304 -8.85 -12.49 -1.56
C CYS A 304 -9.66 -12.27 -0.27
N ILE A 305 -9.02 -11.94 0.86
CA ILE A 305 -9.73 -11.65 2.12
C ILE A 305 -10.56 -10.36 2.05
N GLY A 306 -10.09 -9.37 1.29
CA GLY A 306 -10.75 -8.06 1.18
C GLY A 306 -11.93 -8.02 0.22
N GLU A 307 -11.82 -8.66 -0.94
CA GLU A 307 -12.87 -8.67 -1.99
C GLU A 307 -13.78 -9.90 -1.95
N ARG A 308 -13.45 -10.90 -1.11
CA ARG A 308 -14.02 -12.26 -1.15
C ARG A 308 -13.84 -12.95 -2.50
N GLY A 309 -12.72 -12.67 -3.17
CA GLY A 309 -12.37 -13.26 -4.46
C GLY A 309 -11.92 -14.72 -4.34
N HIS A 310 -12.15 -15.51 -5.40
CA HIS A 310 -11.66 -16.89 -5.53
C HIS A 310 -10.18 -17.03 -5.15
N VAL A 311 -9.83 -18.05 -4.33
CA VAL A 311 -8.46 -18.33 -3.91
C VAL A 311 -7.60 -18.70 -5.12
N LEU A 312 -6.67 -17.84 -5.50
CA LEU A 312 -5.84 -18.04 -6.70
C LEU A 312 -4.60 -18.92 -6.47
N LEU A 313 -4.21 -19.15 -5.21
CA LEU A 313 -3.07 -19.96 -4.82
C LEU A 313 -3.52 -21.10 -3.90
N PRO A 314 -3.80 -22.30 -4.45
CA PRO A 314 -4.10 -23.49 -3.64
C PRO A 314 -2.94 -23.85 -2.71
N CYS A 315 -3.24 -24.45 -1.56
CA CYS A 315 -2.24 -24.76 -0.54
C CYS A 315 -0.99 -25.53 -1.04
N PRO A 316 -1.08 -26.50 -1.99
CA PRO A 316 0.10 -27.18 -2.54
C PRO A 316 1.07 -26.25 -3.28
N VAL A 317 0.57 -25.19 -3.93
CA VAL A 317 1.37 -24.24 -4.72
C VAL A 317 2.14 -23.27 -3.82
N LEU A 318 1.70 -23.06 -2.58
CA LEU A 318 2.36 -22.15 -1.63
C LEU A 318 3.76 -22.62 -1.18
N GLY A 319 4.09 -23.91 -1.32
CA GLY A 319 5.38 -24.47 -0.91
C GLY A 319 5.70 -24.33 0.60
N PRO A 320 6.94 -24.60 1.02
CA PRO A 320 7.41 -24.32 2.38
C PRO A 320 7.50 -22.80 2.66
N PRO A 321 7.79 -22.36 3.91
CA PRO A 321 8.13 -20.97 4.20
C PRO A 321 9.33 -20.50 3.37
N ILE A 322 9.19 -19.36 2.70
CA ILE A 322 10.13 -18.91 1.65
C ILE A 322 11.11 -17.82 2.14
N LEU A 323 10.70 -16.99 3.11
CA LEU A 323 11.51 -15.90 3.64
C LEU A 323 11.99 -16.21 5.06
N SER A 324 13.28 -16.55 5.18
CA SER A 324 14.05 -16.46 6.41
C SER A 324 14.68 -15.07 6.59
N PRO A 325 15.12 -14.69 7.81
CA PRO A 325 15.68 -13.36 8.10
C PRO A 325 16.84 -12.93 7.19
N GLU A 326 17.69 -13.85 6.72
CA GLU A 326 18.81 -13.51 5.83
C GLU A 326 18.40 -13.02 4.43
N HIS A 327 17.14 -13.21 4.02
CA HIS A 327 16.64 -12.67 2.74
C HIS A 327 16.28 -11.18 2.83
N TRP A 328 16.15 -10.59 4.02
CA TRP A 328 15.78 -9.17 4.21
C TRP A 328 17.02 -8.28 4.25
N SER A 329 17.24 -7.49 3.18
CA SER A 329 18.29 -6.45 3.20
C SER A 329 17.83 -5.19 3.93
N SER A 330 18.05 -5.18 5.25
CA SER A 330 17.90 -3.99 6.10
C SER A 330 18.79 -2.84 5.62
N THR A 331 19.99 -3.13 5.11
CA THR A 331 20.98 -2.15 4.64
C THR A 331 20.50 -1.34 3.44
N SER A 332 19.83 -1.98 2.47
CA SER A 332 19.34 -1.29 1.27
C SER A 332 18.22 -0.30 1.61
N LEU A 333 17.28 -0.71 2.47
CA LEU A 333 16.20 0.17 2.91
C LEU A 333 16.71 1.30 3.82
N PHE A 334 17.66 1.02 4.72
CA PHE A 334 18.31 2.05 5.53
C PHE A 334 18.91 3.15 4.64
N ARG A 335 19.73 2.76 3.64
CA ARG A 335 20.34 3.70 2.69
C ARG A 335 19.30 4.46 1.87
N ALA A 336 18.20 3.82 1.48
CA ALA A 336 17.11 4.46 0.77
C ALA A 336 16.43 5.56 1.60
N LEU A 337 16.13 5.26 2.88
CA LEU A 337 15.49 6.19 3.79
C LEU A 337 16.41 7.37 4.15
N ASP A 338 17.72 7.14 4.27
CA ASP A 338 18.73 8.21 4.40
C ASP A 338 18.73 9.15 3.20
N LEU A 339 18.74 8.62 1.96
CA LEU A 339 18.70 9.43 0.73
C LEU A 339 17.46 10.34 0.67
N TYR A 340 16.32 9.83 1.12
CA TYR A 340 15.05 10.57 1.18
C TYR A 340 14.81 11.30 2.52
N SER A 341 15.85 11.45 3.35
CA SER A 341 15.82 12.19 4.63
C SER A 341 14.72 11.73 5.62
N VAL A 342 14.33 10.46 5.57
CA VAL A 342 13.37 9.86 6.50
C VAL A 342 14.09 9.43 7.77
N SER A 343 13.66 9.95 8.92
CA SER A 343 14.23 9.56 10.22
C SER A 343 13.95 8.10 10.53
N HIS A 344 15.00 7.32 10.77
CA HIS A 344 14.89 5.89 11.07
C HIS A 344 16.06 5.38 11.92
N THR A 345 15.95 4.15 12.43
CA THR A 345 17.02 3.46 13.19
C THR A 345 17.24 2.04 12.67
N GLY A 346 18.39 1.43 12.98
CA GLY A 346 18.66 0.03 12.63
C GLY A 346 17.66 -0.94 13.27
N GLU A 347 17.31 -0.72 14.54
CA GLU A 347 16.28 -1.48 15.26
C GLU A 347 14.92 -1.43 14.55
N GLN A 348 14.51 -0.27 14.01
CA GLN A 348 13.29 -0.16 13.22
C GLN A 348 13.37 -1.00 11.93
N MET A 349 14.53 -1.07 11.26
CA MET A 349 14.70 -1.93 10.07
C MET A 349 14.64 -3.42 10.39
N GLU A 350 15.13 -3.84 11.57
CA GLU A 350 14.97 -5.22 12.04
C GLU A 350 13.51 -5.55 12.36
N ILE A 351 12.79 -4.65 13.02
CA ILE A 351 11.36 -4.82 13.32
C ILE A 351 10.56 -4.92 12.02
N LEU A 352 10.81 -4.07 11.02
CA LEU A 352 10.15 -4.15 9.71
C LEU A 352 10.37 -5.50 9.01
N GLY A 353 11.60 -6.03 9.05
CA GLY A 353 11.91 -7.37 8.52
C GLY A 353 11.13 -8.48 9.25
N ARG A 354 11.01 -8.40 10.57
CA ARG A 354 10.20 -9.34 11.36
C ARG A 354 8.70 -9.23 11.05
N ILE A 355 8.17 -8.02 10.90
CA ILE A 355 6.77 -7.78 10.50
C ILE A 355 6.52 -8.36 9.10
N LEU A 356 7.43 -8.19 8.15
CA LEU A 356 7.32 -8.78 6.80
C LEU A 356 7.21 -10.31 6.87
N ILE A 357 8.12 -10.98 7.59
CA ILE A 357 8.12 -12.45 7.72
C ILE A 357 6.82 -12.93 8.36
N GLN A 358 6.41 -12.32 9.48
CA GLN A 358 5.17 -12.70 10.16
C GLN A 358 3.92 -12.40 9.32
N LYS A 359 3.95 -11.34 8.49
CA LYS A 359 2.90 -11.05 7.51
C LYS A 359 2.78 -12.15 6.45
N VAL A 360 3.89 -12.70 5.95
CA VAL A 360 3.87 -13.81 4.97
C VAL A 360 3.21 -15.05 5.56
N GLU A 361 3.59 -15.45 6.79
CA GLU A 361 2.98 -16.60 7.45
C GLU A 361 1.48 -16.38 7.74
N LEU A 362 1.09 -15.19 8.21
CA LEU A 362 -0.32 -14.85 8.36
C LEU A 362 -1.08 -14.89 7.02
N CYS A 363 -0.48 -14.41 5.93
CA CYS A 363 -1.06 -14.51 4.58
C CYS A 363 -1.25 -15.96 4.13
N ARG A 364 -0.33 -16.86 4.47
CA ARG A 364 -0.47 -18.31 4.21
C ARG A 364 -1.61 -18.92 5.01
N ILE A 365 -1.76 -18.56 6.29
CA ILE A 365 -2.91 -18.99 7.14
C ILE A 365 -4.23 -18.45 6.59
N ILE A 366 -4.27 -17.22 6.08
CA ILE A 366 -5.45 -16.61 5.45
C ILE A 366 -5.86 -17.38 4.19
N LEU A 367 -4.92 -17.66 3.27
CA LEU A 367 -5.23 -18.39 2.04
C LEU A 367 -5.72 -19.81 2.35
N HIS A 368 -5.09 -20.51 3.29
CA HIS A 368 -5.54 -21.82 3.75
C HIS A 368 -6.91 -21.78 4.43
N THR A 369 -7.20 -20.73 5.22
CA THR A 369 -8.53 -20.50 5.83
C THR A 369 -9.61 -20.35 4.76
N LEU A 370 -9.35 -19.56 3.72
CA LEU A 370 -10.31 -19.35 2.62
C LEU A 370 -10.54 -20.66 1.83
N ASP A 371 -9.48 -21.37 1.46
CA ASP A 371 -9.55 -22.66 0.77
C ASP A 371 -10.33 -23.71 1.60
N THR A 372 -10.08 -23.76 2.91
CA THR A 372 -10.67 -24.73 3.83
C THR A 372 -12.14 -24.42 4.15
N LEU A 373 -12.45 -23.17 4.55
CA LEU A 373 -13.75 -22.79 5.13
C LEU A 373 -14.72 -22.12 4.14
N TYR A 374 -14.28 -21.73 2.94
CA TYR A 374 -15.11 -21.02 1.96
C TYR A 374 -15.23 -21.78 0.63
N GLU A 375 -16.25 -21.43 -0.14
CA GLU A 375 -16.58 -21.99 -1.46
C GLU A 375 -17.00 -20.87 -2.43
N LEU A 376 -16.64 -20.99 -3.71
CA LEU A 376 -17.05 -20.01 -4.74
C LEU A 376 -18.49 -20.31 -5.18
N SER A 377 -19.46 -19.89 -4.36
CA SER A 377 -20.88 -20.20 -4.60
C SER A 377 -21.84 -19.07 -4.21
N GLY A 378 -21.33 -17.88 -3.87
CA GLY A 378 -22.14 -16.68 -3.66
C GLY A 378 -22.21 -15.81 -4.90
N LEU A 379 -23.31 -15.09 -5.03
CA LEU A 379 -23.62 -14.21 -6.15
C LEU A 379 -23.73 -12.76 -5.66
N ARG A 380 -22.72 -11.93 -5.90
CA ARG A 380 -22.79 -10.48 -5.66
C ARG A 380 -23.27 -9.77 -6.92
N ARG A 381 -24.36 -9.01 -6.84
CA ARG A 381 -24.79 -8.14 -7.96
C ARG A 381 -24.12 -6.78 -7.86
N ASP A 382 -23.64 -6.26 -8.98
CA ASP A 382 -23.09 -4.90 -9.07
C ASP A 382 -24.18 -3.86 -9.37
N ALA A 383 -23.81 -2.58 -9.45
CA ALA A 383 -24.77 -1.49 -9.70
C ALA A 383 -25.42 -1.56 -11.09
N SER A 384 -24.81 -2.28 -12.04
CA SER A 384 -25.36 -2.58 -13.37
C SER A 384 -26.11 -3.92 -13.43
N SER A 385 -26.41 -4.52 -12.27
CA SER A 385 -27.06 -5.83 -12.11
C SER A 385 -26.28 -7.03 -12.68
N HIS A 386 -24.99 -6.87 -13.02
CA HIS A 386 -24.15 -8.00 -13.40
C HIS A 386 -23.82 -8.88 -12.18
N SER A 387 -23.75 -10.18 -12.41
CA SER A 387 -23.51 -11.19 -11.39
C SER A 387 -22.03 -11.54 -11.27
N ILE A 388 -21.45 -11.26 -10.10
CA ILE A 388 -20.05 -11.55 -9.77
C ILE A 388 -19.99 -12.67 -8.75
N MET A 389 -19.27 -13.75 -9.07
CA MET A 389 -19.06 -14.87 -8.14
C MET A 389 -18.13 -14.48 -6.99
N VAL A 390 -18.53 -14.78 -5.76
CA VAL A 390 -17.77 -14.49 -4.53
C VAL A 390 -17.67 -15.71 -3.60
N LEU A 391 -16.64 -15.71 -2.75
CA LEU A 391 -16.42 -16.71 -1.71
C LEU A 391 -17.42 -16.53 -0.57
N ILE A 392 -18.16 -17.60 -0.28
CA ILE A 392 -19.09 -17.69 0.85
C ILE A 392 -18.67 -18.80 1.82
N PRO A 393 -19.01 -18.70 3.11
CA PRO A 393 -18.66 -19.76 4.06
C PRO A 393 -19.33 -21.10 3.72
N LYS A 394 -18.61 -22.21 3.92
CA LYS A 394 -19.17 -23.57 3.86
C LYS A 394 -20.15 -23.80 5.04
N THR A 395 -21.23 -24.52 4.78
CA THR A 395 -22.35 -24.75 5.74
C THR A 395 -22.37 -26.15 6.36
N LYS A 396 -21.34 -26.96 6.12
CA LYS A 396 -21.24 -28.34 6.61
C LYS A 396 -19.81 -28.65 7.02
N GLY A 397 -19.64 -29.42 8.11
CA GLY A 397 -18.33 -29.94 8.54
C GLY A 397 -17.30 -28.92 9.06
N VAL A 398 -17.67 -27.65 9.24
CA VAL A 398 -16.71 -26.58 9.59
C VAL A 398 -16.30 -26.54 11.07
N GLY A 399 -17.02 -27.19 11.98
CA GLY A 399 -16.87 -26.99 13.43
C GLY A 399 -15.46 -27.20 13.97
N SER A 400 -14.87 -28.39 13.75
CA SER A 400 -13.50 -28.70 14.18
C SER A 400 -12.44 -27.91 13.41
N LEU A 401 -12.68 -27.63 12.13
CA LEU A 401 -11.78 -26.84 11.28
C LEU A 401 -11.66 -25.39 11.78
N VAL A 402 -12.76 -24.80 12.27
CA VAL A 402 -12.75 -23.45 12.87
C VAL A 402 -11.94 -23.41 14.16
N ILE A 403 -12.01 -24.45 15.01
CA ILE A 403 -11.19 -24.54 16.23
C ILE A 403 -9.71 -24.63 15.87
N ALA A 404 -9.32 -25.57 14.99
CA ALA A 404 -7.93 -25.76 14.59
C ALA A 404 -7.31 -24.51 13.92
N LEU A 405 -8.11 -23.73 13.18
CA LEU A 405 -7.66 -22.48 12.56
C LEU A 405 -7.62 -21.31 13.55
N ASP A 406 -8.50 -21.26 14.55
CA ASP A 406 -8.44 -20.30 15.67
C ASP A 406 -7.18 -20.54 16.52
N GLU A 407 -6.92 -21.79 16.91
CA GLU A 407 -5.71 -22.20 17.64
C GLU A 407 -4.43 -21.79 16.88
N LYS A 408 -4.34 -22.12 15.58
CA LYS A 408 -3.19 -21.76 14.73
C LYS A 408 -3.00 -20.24 14.59
N LEU A 409 -4.08 -19.47 14.51
CA LEU A 409 -4.02 -18.01 14.47
C LEU A 409 -3.54 -17.43 15.81
N ARG A 410 -4.00 -17.97 16.94
CA ARG A 410 -3.59 -17.54 18.28
C ARG A 410 -2.12 -17.86 18.55
N GLU A 411 -1.67 -19.08 18.21
CA GLU A 411 -0.26 -19.46 18.29
C GLU A 411 0.63 -18.49 17.49
N TRP A 412 0.23 -18.18 16.25
CA TRP A 412 0.92 -17.19 15.42
C TRP A 412 0.95 -15.80 16.10
N HIS A 413 -0.17 -15.36 16.69
CA HIS A 413 -0.29 -14.06 17.34
C HIS A 413 0.57 -13.97 18.62
N ASP A 414 0.62 -15.03 19.41
CA ASP A 414 1.41 -15.09 20.63
C ASP A 414 2.90 -15.07 20.29
N ASN A 415 3.32 -15.78 19.25
CA ASN A 415 4.68 -15.70 18.70
C ASN A 415 5.02 -14.29 18.19
N ALA A 416 4.12 -13.64 17.43
CA ALA A 416 4.30 -12.25 16.98
C ALA A 416 4.33 -11.24 18.15
N SER A 417 3.59 -11.51 19.23
CA SER A 417 3.57 -10.71 20.46
C SER A 417 4.86 -10.84 21.25
N GLN A 418 5.41 -12.04 21.38
CA GLN A 418 6.72 -12.30 22.01
C GLN A 418 7.87 -11.62 21.26
N LEU A 419 7.75 -11.50 19.94
CA LEU A 419 8.66 -10.71 19.09
C LEU A 419 8.48 -9.18 19.22
N GLY A 420 7.54 -8.71 20.04
CA GLY A 420 7.30 -7.29 20.31
C GLY A 420 6.56 -6.54 19.20
N LEU A 421 6.05 -7.23 18.18
CA LEU A 421 5.65 -6.60 16.91
C LEU A 421 4.41 -5.70 17.01
N PHE A 422 3.67 -5.76 18.11
CA PHE A 422 2.48 -4.94 18.34
C PHE A 422 2.72 -3.74 19.28
N ASN A 423 3.95 -3.53 19.77
CA ASN A 423 4.27 -2.36 20.59
C ASN A 423 4.36 -1.08 19.74
N ARG A 424 3.37 -0.20 19.86
CA ARG A 424 3.29 1.06 19.08
C ARG A 424 3.96 2.26 19.75
N GLN A 425 4.22 2.20 21.06
CA GLN A 425 4.59 3.39 21.85
C GLN A 425 6.07 3.80 21.73
N GLN A 426 6.92 2.97 21.11
CA GLN A 426 8.36 3.22 20.96
C GLN A 426 8.74 3.95 19.66
N GLY A 427 7.76 4.43 18.88
CA GLY A 427 8.01 5.11 17.61
C GLY A 427 8.26 6.61 17.75
N ASP A 428 9.39 7.10 17.24
CA ASP A 428 9.58 8.52 16.94
C ASP A 428 8.47 9.05 16.01
N LEU A 429 8.20 10.35 16.06
CA LEU A 429 7.07 10.97 15.34
C LEU A 429 7.08 10.71 13.82
N GLY A 430 8.23 10.43 13.21
CA GLY A 430 8.37 10.07 11.79
C GLY A 430 8.37 8.56 11.45
N SER A 431 8.34 7.65 12.43
CA SER A 431 8.51 6.21 12.14
C SER A 431 7.32 5.58 11.43
N ALA A 432 7.58 4.73 10.45
CA ALA A 432 6.57 3.91 9.77
C ALA A 432 6.21 2.63 10.56
N VAL A 433 7.03 2.20 11.53
CA VAL A 433 6.84 0.95 12.28
C VAL A 433 5.46 0.86 12.95
N PRO A 434 4.95 1.87 13.68
CA PRO A 434 3.64 1.77 14.33
C PRO A 434 2.49 1.51 13.36
N VAL A 435 2.57 2.04 12.13
CA VAL A 435 1.57 1.84 11.07
C VAL A 435 1.63 0.40 10.55
N HIS A 436 2.83 -0.11 10.29
CA HIS A 436 3.05 -1.48 9.81
C HIS A 436 2.64 -2.54 10.85
N SER A 437 2.99 -2.30 12.11
CA SER A 437 2.52 -3.07 13.27
C SER A 437 0.99 -3.05 13.42
N ALA A 438 0.34 -1.93 13.10
CA ALA A 438 -1.12 -1.79 13.18
C ALA A 438 -1.82 -2.56 12.07
N ILE A 439 -1.33 -2.46 10.83
CA ILE A 439 -1.80 -3.24 9.68
C ILE A 439 -1.69 -4.74 9.96
N LEU A 440 -0.60 -5.20 10.60
CA LEU A 440 -0.41 -6.62 10.94
C LEU A 440 -1.44 -7.12 11.98
N GLU A 441 -1.66 -6.38 13.07
CA GLU A 441 -2.63 -6.77 14.11
C GLU A 441 -4.09 -6.70 13.58
N MET A 442 -4.43 -5.67 12.79
CA MET A 442 -5.74 -5.58 12.14
C MET A 442 -5.96 -6.72 11.13
N LEU A 443 -4.93 -7.13 10.39
CA LEU A 443 -4.99 -8.28 9.48
C LEU A 443 -5.25 -9.58 10.24
N TYR A 444 -4.61 -9.77 11.40
CA TYR A 444 -4.86 -10.92 12.28
C TYR A 444 -6.31 -10.98 12.76
N HIS A 445 -6.85 -9.87 13.29
CA HIS A 445 -8.25 -9.83 13.72
C HIS A 445 -9.24 -10.01 12.55
N THR A 446 -8.86 -9.60 11.34
CA THR A 446 -9.65 -9.84 10.12
C THR A 446 -9.61 -11.31 9.71
N ALA A 447 -8.46 -11.97 9.82
CA ALA A 447 -8.31 -13.41 9.61
C ALA A 447 -9.12 -14.21 10.64
N LEU A 448 -9.03 -13.85 11.92
CA LEU A 448 -9.79 -14.47 13.01
C LEU A 448 -11.31 -14.30 12.83
N SER A 449 -11.74 -13.11 12.39
CA SER A 449 -13.14 -12.87 12.01
C SER A 449 -13.59 -13.72 10.81
N THR A 450 -12.67 -13.98 9.87
CA THR A 450 -12.91 -14.85 8.70
C THR A 450 -13.02 -16.32 9.13
N VAL A 451 -12.21 -16.78 10.09
CA VAL A 451 -12.31 -18.12 10.68
C VAL A 451 -13.64 -18.34 11.40
N HIS A 452 -14.15 -17.39 12.18
CA HIS A 452 -15.38 -17.58 12.97
C HIS A 452 -16.70 -17.33 12.23
N ARG A 453 -16.69 -16.61 11.10
CA ARG A 453 -17.90 -16.27 10.32
C ARG A 453 -18.76 -17.49 9.91
N PRO A 454 -18.22 -18.64 9.45
CA PRO A 454 -19.03 -19.81 9.06
C PRO A 454 -19.99 -20.32 10.15
N LEU A 455 -19.59 -20.28 11.42
CA LEU A 455 -20.42 -20.76 12.53
C LEU A 455 -21.62 -19.86 12.83
N MET A 456 -21.60 -18.59 12.38
CA MET A 456 -22.71 -17.65 12.55
C MET A 456 -23.86 -17.86 11.56
N LEU A 457 -23.60 -18.51 10.42
CA LEU A 457 -24.61 -18.79 9.39
C LEU A 457 -25.39 -20.10 9.64
N HIS A 458 -24.95 -20.92 10.59
CA HIS A 458 -25.62 -22.19 10.91
C HIS A 458 -26.89 -21.95 11.73
N HIS A 459 -28.01 -21.65 11.07
CA HIS A 459 -29.26 -21.29 11.76
C HIS A 459 -30.03 -22.51 12.36
N ARG A 460 -29.66 -23.75 12.03
CA ARG A 460 -30.39 -24.96 12.48
C ARG A 460 -29.48 -26.02 13.07
N GLN A 461 -29.39 -26.04 14.40
CA GLN A 461 -29.39 -27.22 15.29
C GLN A 461 -29.13 -26.73 16.73
N LEU A 462 -29.93 -27.22 17.68
CA LEU A 462 -29.81 -26.96 19.12
C LEU A 462 -29.11 -28.13 19.81
N GLU A 463 -27.82 -28.34 19.52
CA GLU A 463 -26.97 -29.16 20.37
C GLU A 463 -26.16 -28.26 21.29
N THR A 464 -26.06 -28.59 22.58
CA THR A 464 -25.41 -27.75 23.60
C THR A 464 -23.96 -27.40 23.26
N ALA A 465 -23.21 -28.35 22.71
CA ALA A 465 -21.84 -28.13 22.23
C ALA A 465 -21.79 -27.09 21.08
N THR A 466 -22.70 -27.19 20.09
CA THR A 466 -22.79 -26.21 19.00
C THR A 466 -23.20 -24.82 19.51
N GLY A 467 -24.02 -24.74 20.56
CA GLY A 467 -24.38 -23.49 21.23
C GLY A 467 -23.16 -22.80 21.88
N ALA A 468 -22.35 -23.55 22.62
CA ALA A 468 -21.13 -23.03 23.23
C ALA A 468 -20.12 -22.53 22.18
N MET A 469 -19.91 -23.30 21.10
CA MET A 469 -19.03 -22.89 19.99
C MET A 469 -19.52 -21.61 19.28
N ARG A 470 -20.84 -21.44 19.09
CA ARG A 470 -21.41 -20.19 18.55
C ARG A 470 -21.24 -19.03 19.52
N ALA A 471 -21.43 -19.23 20.82
CA ALA A 471 -21.21 -18.19 21.83
C ALA A 471 -19.76 -17.70 21.83
N PHE A 472 -18.79 -18.63 21.86
CA PHE A 472 -17.36 -18.32 21.73
C PHE A 472 -17.05 -17.55 20.43
N SER A 473 -17.51 -18.05 19.29
CA SER A 473 -17.29 -17.42 17.99
C SER A 473 -17.89 -16.01 17.89
N SER A 474 -19.08 -15.79 18.47
CA SER A 474 -19.71 -14.47 18.52
C SER A 474 -18.94 -13.50 19.42
N ALA A 475 -18.35 -13.98 20.52
CA ALA A 475 -17.49 -13.16 21.38
C ALA A 475 -16.17 -12.80 20.67
N THR A 476 -15.53 -13.75 20.00
CA THR A 476 -14.30 -13.51 19.21
C THR A 476 -14.52 -12.53 18.06
N LEU A 477 -15.65 -12.63 17.34
CA LEU A 477 -16.04 -11.69 16.29
C LEU A 477 -16.19 -10.26 16.83
N ARG A 478 -16.93 -10.09 17.93
CA ARG A 478 -17.12 -8.78 18.58
C ARG A 478 -15.81 -8.20 19.08
N SER A 479 -15.00 -8.99 19.80
CA SER A 479 -13.69 -8.57 20.30
C SER A 479 -12.76 -8.12 19.17
N SER A 480 -12.73 -8.87 18.07
CA SER A 480 -11.93 -8.54 16.88
C SER A 480 -12.40 -7.25 16.20
N ALA A 481 -13.71 -7.04 16.06
CA ALA A 481 -14.28 -5.83 15.48
C ALA A 481 -13.98 -4.58 16.33
N CYS A 482 -14.11 -4.68 17.66
CA CYS A 482 -13.71 -3.62 18.59
C CYS A 482 -12.21 -3.31 18.43
N ARG A 483 -11.34 -4.34 18.49
CA ARG A 483 -9.89 -4.14 18.45
C ARG A 483 -9.40 -3.53 17.14
N ILE A 484 -9.93 -3.96 15.98
CA ILE A 484 -9.68 -3.32 14.68
C ILE A 484 -10.02 -1.82 14.72
N THR A 485 -11.15 -1.48 15.36
CA THR A 485 -11.62 -0.09 15.44
C THR A 485 -10.78 0.74 16.41
N ASP A 486 -10.38 0.18 17.54
CA ASP A 486 -9.51 0.85 18.50
C ASP A 486 -8.12 1.13 17.95
N ILE A 487 -7.53 0.19 17.19
CA ILE A 487 -6.29 0.45 16.44
C ILE A 487 -6.48 1.60 15.44
N GLY A 488 -7.63 1.67 14.77
CA GLY A 488 -7.98 2.82 13.94
C GLY A 488 -8.05 4.14 14.73
N ARG A 489 -8.61 4.13 15.95
CA ARG A 489 -8.68 5.30 16.83
C ARG A 489 -7.31 5.73 17.36
N GLU A 490 -6.44 4.77 17.71
CA GLU A 490 -5.04 5.01 18.06
C GLU A 490 -4.32 5.75 16.92
N LEU A 491 -4.43 5.23 15.69
CA LEU A 491 -3.83 5.84 14.50
C LEU A 491 -4.44 7.20 14.14
N ASP A 492 -5.72 7.46 14.44
CA ASP A 492 -6.35 8.76 14.21
C ASP A 492 -5.84 9.81 15.21
N ALA A 493 -5.71 9.44 16.49
CA ALA A 493 -5.10 10.30 17.51
C ALA A 493 -3.66 10.70 17.13
N ASP A 494 -2.89 9.77 16.57
CA ASP A 494 -1.52 9.99 16.07
C ASP A 494 -1.46 10.66 14.68
N LYS A 495 -2.61 10.92 14.03
CA LYS A 495 -2.72 11.45 12.66
C LYS A 495 -2.07 10.59 11.57
N ARG A 496 -2.07 9.27 11.76
CA ARG A 496 -1.48 8.25 10.86
C ARG A 496 -2.51 7.50 10.01
N ILE A 497 -3.81 7.75 10.14
CA ILE A 497 -4.88 7.10 9.34
C ILE A 497 -4.62 7.19 7.82
N SER A 498 -4.13 8.34 7.34
CA SER A 498 -3.79 8.56 5.93
C SER A 498 -2.70 7.62 5.38
N CYS A 499 -1.91 7.00 6.25
CA CYS A 499 -0.85 6.06 5.88
C CYS A 499 -1.34 4.60 5.76
N LEU A 500 -2.62 4.33 6.03
CA LEU A 500 -3.17 2.97 5.93
C LEU A 500 -3.40 2.56 4.46
N PRO A 501 -3.02 1.32 4.07
CA PRO A 501 -3.14 0.83 2.70
C PRO A 501 -4.60 0.52 2.29
N PRO A 502 -4.89 0.31 0.99
CA PRO A 502 -6.24 0.01 0.50
C PRO A 502 -6.92 -1.20 1.14
N VAL A 503 -6.15 -2.16 1.69
CA VAL A 503 -6.71 -3.33 2.38
C VAL A 503 -7.27 -3.00 3.77
N ALA A 504 -6.79 -1.93 4.43
CA ALA A 504 -7.25 -1.55 5.77
C ALA A 504 -8.74 -1.17 5.78
N THR A 505 -9.26 -0.60 4.69
CA THR A 505 -10.70 -0.34 4.55
C THR A 505 -11.52 -1.62 4.60
N ALA A 506 -11.02 -2.74 4.05
CA ALA A 506 -11.74 -4.01 4.07
C ALA A 506 -11.75 -4.63 5.48
N MET A 507 -10.68 -4.41 6.26
CA MET A 507 -10.63 -4.73 7.70
C MET A 507 -11.69 -3.92 8.46
N PHE A 508 -11.79 -2.62 8.21
CA PHE A 508 -12.84 -1.76 8.79
C PHE A 508 -14.24 -2.16 8.34
N ILE A 509 -14.47 -2.50 7.07
CA ILE A 509 -15.77 -3.03 6.57
C ILE A 509 -16.13 -4.34 7.29
N SER A 510 -15.16 -5.23 7.54
CA SER A 510 -15.39 -6.45 8.31
C SER A 510 -15.76 -6.16 9.77
N ALA A 511 -15.19 -5.13 10.39
CA ALA A 511 -15.58 -4.66 11.72
C ALA A 511 -16.97 -4.00 11.73
N THR A 512 -17.27 -3.14 10.75
CA THR A 512 -18.58 -2.50 10.54
C THR A 512 -19.72 -3.51 10.54
N ALA A 513 -19.55 -4.65 9.87
CA ALA A 513 -20.55 -5.72 9.81
C ALA A 513 -21.00 -6.21 11.20
N GLN A 514 -20.04 -6.34 12.11
CA GLN A 514 -20.27 -6.79 13.48
C GLN A 514 -20.85 -5.66 14.34
N HIS A 515 -20.37 -4.41 14.15
CA HIS A 515 -20.91 -3.25 14.85
C HIS A 515 -22.35 -2.93 14.46
N LEU A 516 -22.73 -3.08 13.20
CA LEU A 516 -24.12 -3.01 12.73
C LEU A 516 -24.97 -4.09 13.39
N LYS A 517 -24.53 -5.35 13.37
CA LYS A 517 -25.22 -6.48 14.02
C LYS A 517 -25.42 -6.23 15.52
N ASP A 518 -24.44 -5.63 16.19
CA ASP A 518 -24.55 -5.30 17.62
C ASP A 518 -25.44 -4.07 17.85
N ALA A 519 -25.38 -3.03 17.01
CA ALA A 519 -26.26 -1.86 17.06
C ALA A 519 -27.75 -2.24 16.90
N MET A 520 -28.07 -3.23 16.06
CA MET A 520 -29.41 -3.78 15.88
C MET A 520 -29.78 -4.87 16.91
N SER A 521 -28.90 -5.18 17.87
CA SER A 521 -29.18 -6.21 18.88
C SER A 521 -30.37 -5.82 19.77
N PRO A 522 -31.23 -6.77 20.21
CA PRO A 522 -32.21 -6.50 21.26
C PRO A 522 -31.55 -6.16 22.60
N ASN A 523 -30.35 -6.68 22.87
CA ASN A 523 -29.57 -6.37 24.07
C ASN A 523 -29.11 -4.91 24.07
N MET A 524 -29.44 -4.17 25.13
CA MET A 524 -29.14 -2.74 25.28
C MET A 524 -27.63 -2.43 25.30
N GLU A 525 -26.81 -3.26 25.96
CA GLU A 525 -25.36 -3.05 26.05
C GLU A 525 -24.69 -3.22 24.69
N TYR A 526 -25.09 -4.26 23.95
CA TYR A 526 -24.58 -4.51 22.60
C TYR A 526 -25.03 -3.42 21.63
N ARG A 527 -26.29 -2.96 21.75
CA ARG A 527 -26.82 -1.84 20.97
C ARG A 527 -26.04 -0.54 21.20
N GLN A 528 -25.82 -0.15 22.47
CA GLN A 528 -25.06 1.04 22.81
C GLN A 528 -23.60 0.96 22.34
N SER A 529 -22.94 -0.19 22.56
CA SER A 529 -21.57 -0.42 22.12
C SER A 529 -21.46 -0.39 20.58
N GLY A 530 -22.33 -1.12 19.88
CA GLY A 530 -22.35 -1.18 18.42
C GLY A 530 -22.52 0.20 17.79
N SER A 531 -23.45 1.03 18.26
CA SER A 531 -23.61 2.41 17.79
C SER A 531 -22.38 3.28 18.05
N LEU A 532 -21.72 3.15 19.21
CA LEU A 532 -20.50 3.90 19.53
C LEU A 532 -19.35 3.54 18.56
N TYR A 533 -19.08 2.24 18.40
CA TYR A 533 -18.01 1.77 17.51
C TYR A 533 -18.32 2.05 16.02
N LEU A 534 -19.59 1.97 15.60
CA LEU A 534 -20.01 2.36 14.26
C LEU A 534 -19.71 3.84 13.97
N GLY A 535 -19.99 4.73 14.93
CA GLY A 535 -19.63 6.15 14.85
C GLY A 535 -18.11 6.38 14.72
N HIS A 536 -17.29 5.58 15.40
CA HIS A 536 -15.83 5.61 15.24
C HIS A 536 -15.38 5.14 13.85
N VAL A 537 -15.94 4.04 13.32
CA VAL A 537 -15.59 3.55 11.97
C VAL A 537 -16.05 4.53 10.88
N LEU A 538 -17.24 5.13 11.01
CA LEU A 538 -17.71 6.17 10.08
C LEU A 538 -16.77 7.39 10.04
N ARG A 539 -16.20 7.80 11.17
CA ARG A 539 -15.16 8.85 11.20
C ARG A 539 -13.91 8.43 10.44
N ILE A 540 -13.43 7.20 10.65
CA ILE A 540 -12.26 6.66 9.93
C ILE A 540 -12.53 6.59 8.42
N PHE A 541 -13.71 6.13 7.99
CA PHE A 541 -14.08 6.11 6.58
C PHE A 541 -14.10 7.52 5.97
N ARG A 542 -14.65 8.54 6.64
CA ARG A 542 -14.59 9.92 6.13
C ARG A 542 -13.15 10.41 5.91
N LEU A 543 -12.20 10.06 6.79
CA LEU A 543 -10.78 10.41 6.65
C LEU A 543 -10.06 9.65 5.52
N LEU A 544 -10.57 8.47 5.14
CA LEU A 544 -10.03 7.64 4.05
C LEU A 544 -10.74 7.88 2.70
N ASN A 545 -11.89 8.54 2.70
CA ASN A 545 -12.74 8.74 1.52
C ASN A 545 -12.01 9.43 0.37
N ASP A 546 -11.16 10.41 0.65
CA ASP A 546 -10.45 11.19 -0.37
C ASP A 546 -9.33 10.40 -1.07
N ARG A 547 -8.93 9.25 -0.52
CA ARG A 547 -7.91 8.34 -1.09
C ARG A 547 -8.52 7.11 -1.76
N TYR A 548 -9.64 6.61 -1.25
CA TYR A 548 -10.18 5.29 -1.61
C TYR A 548 -11.63 5.35 -2.11
N ASN A 549 -11.84 4.92 -3.36
CA ASN A 549 -13.12 5.08 -4.07
C ASN A 549 -14.28 4.28 -3.45
N HIS A 550 -14.02 3.06 -3.00
CA HIS A 550 -15.00 2.13 -2.41
C HIS A 550 -15.45 2.49 -0.99
N VAL A 551 -14.82 3.49 -0.35
CA VAL A 551 -15.19 3.92 1.00
C VAL A 551 -16.55 4.63 1.00
N HIS A 552 -16.89 5.35 -0.07
CA HIS A 552 -18.20 5.97 -0.23
C HIS A 552 -19.33 4.93 -0.17
N SER A 553 -19.21 3.84 -0.93
CA SER A 553 -20.19 2.75 -0.95
C SER A 553 -20.38 2.07 0.41
N ALA A 554 -19.33 2.02 1.24
CA ALA A 554 -19.42 1.52 2.60
C ALA A 554 -20.17 2.49 3.54
N ILE A 555 -19.95 3.80 3.40
CA ILE A 555 -20.70 4.83 4.13
C ILE A 555 -22.19 4.78 3.75
N ASP A 556 -22.50 4.74 2.45
CA ASP A 556 -23.87 4.73 1.95
C ASP A 556 -24.64 3.47 2.39
N PHE A 557 -23.96 2.32 2.42
CA PHE A 557 -24.53 1.08 2.96
C PHE A 557 -24.88 1.21 4.45
N ILE A 558 -23.99 1.78 5.28
CA ILE A 558 -24.26 2.02 6.70
C ILE A 558 -25.48 2.92 6.87
N SER A 559 -25.51 4.06 6.18
CA SER A 559 -26.62 5.01 6.31
C SER A 559 -27.97 4.45 5.82
N ARG A 560 -27.98 3.56 4.83
CA ARG A 560 -29.20 2.85 4.41
C ARG A 560 -29.72 1.89 5.48
N VAL A 561 -28.84 1.14 6.14
CA VAL A 561 -29.21 0.26 7.26
C VAL A 561 -29.69 1.07 8.47
N GLU A 562 -29.05 2.20 8.79
CA GLU A 562 -29.49 3.12 9.86
C GLU A 562 -30.88 3.73 9.58
N ASN A 563 -31.22 3.94 8.30
CA ASN A 563 -32.53 4.44 7.86
C ASN A 563 -33.62 3.36 7.77
N GLY A 564 -33.33 2.11 8.18
CA GLY A 564 -34.33 1.03 8.25
C GLY A 564 -34.47 0.16 7.00
N GLU A 565 -33.52 0.19 6.06
CA GLU A 565 -33.43 -0.89 5.06
C GLU A 565 -33.15 -2.24 5.74
N HIS A 566 -33.71 -3.31 5.20
CA HIS A 566 -33.65 -4.63 5.82
C HIS A 566 -32.23 -5.21 5.82
N PHE A 567 -31.57 -5.19 6.98
CA PHE A 567 -30.34 -5.93 7.21
C PHE A 567 -30.68 -7.38 7.57
N ASP A 568 -30.76 -8.25 6.55
CA ASP A 568 -30.76 -9.69 6.83
C ASP A 568 -29.37 -10.11 7.35
N HIS A 569 -29.28 -11.26 8.01
CA HIS A 569 -28.14 -11.58 8.85
C HIS A 569 -26.82 -11.70 8.08
N SER A 570 -25.97 -10.68 8.28
CA SER A 570 -24.59 -10.50 7.82
C SER A 570 -24.43 -9.75 6.49
N LEU A 571 -23.18 -9.49 6.08
CA LEU A 571 -22.80 -8.73 4.88
C LEU A 571 -23.13 -9.48 3.55
N GLU A 572 -24.18 -10.29 3.52
CA GLU A 572 -24.55 -11.11 2.38
C GLU A 572 -25.37 -10.30 1.38
N TRP A 573 -24.65 -9.59 0.49
CA TRP A 573 -25.11 -9.30 -0.87
C TRP A 573 -25.15 -10.58 -1.74
N GLU A 574 -25.34 -11.75 -1.12
CA GLU A 574 -24.80 -13.02 -1.58
C GLU A 574 -25.93 -14.07 -1.59
N ASP A 575 -26.79 -14.00 -2.60
CA ASP A 575 -27.62 -15.15 -2.95
C ASP A 575 -26.68 -16.35 -3.14
N ARG A 576 -26.85 -17.42 -2.35
CA ARG A 576 -26.22 -18.71 -2.70
C ARG A 576 -26.78 -19.12 -4.05
N VAL A 577 -25.91 -19.48 -4.99
CA VAL A 577 -26.35 -20.08 -6.26
C VAL A 577 -27.17 -21.32 -5.92
N SER A 578 -28.49 -21.21 -6.08
CA SER A 578 -29.42 -22.19 -5.53
C SER A 578 -29.22 -23.54 -6.20
N SER A 579 -29.09 -24.60 -5.41
CA SER A 579 -29.05 -25.98 -5.90
C SER A 579 -30.44 -26.44 -6.36
N THR A 580 -31.03 -25.75 -7.33
CA THR A 580 -32.31 -26.10 -7.95
C THR A 580 -32.11 -27.14 -9.05
N SER A 581 -31.74 -28.35 -8.64
CA SER A 581 -31.84 -29.59 -9.44
C SER A 581 -32.66 -30.66 -8.71
N GLY A 582 -33.65 -30.21 -7.91
CA GLY A 582 -34.49 -31.06 -7.06
C GLY A 582 -35.99 -30.68 -7.03
N LYS A 583 -36.45 -29.78 -7.91
CA LYS A 583 -37.89 -29.65 -8.17
C LYS A 583 -38.24 -30.58 -9.33
N GLN A 584 -38.75 -31.77 -9.01
CA GLN A 584 -39.50 -32.54 -10.00
C GLN A 584 -40.66 -31.66 -10.50
N PRO A 585 -40.91 -31.56 -11.81
CA PRO A 585 -42.16 -30.99 -12.28
C PRO A 585 -43.30 -31.92 -11.85
N ASN A 586 -44.25 -31.40 -11.08
CA ASN A 586 -45.51 -32.07 -10.86
C ASN A 586 -46.23 -32.20 -12.21
N TYR A 587 -46.13 -33.35 -12.84
CA TYR A 587 -47.05 -33.74 -13.90
C TYR A 587 -48.40 -34.01 -13.25
N GLU A 588 -49.30 -33.04 -13.31
CA GLU A 588 -50.71 -33.27 -13.06
C GLU A 588 -51.24 -34.26 -14.11
N THR A 589 -51.59 -35.46 -13.67
CA THR A 589 -52.30 -36.44 -14.49
C THR A 589 -53.79 -36.07 -14.51
N PRO A 590 -54.40 -35.85 -15.68
CA PRO A 590 -55.85 -35.60 -15.75
C PRO A 590 -56.60 -36.91 -15.50
N THR A 591 -57.15 -37.08 -14.30
CA THR A 591 -58.07 -38.18 -14.01
C THR A 591 -59.41 -37.93 -14.69
N SER A 592 -59.66 -38.68 -15.76
CA SER A 592 -60.98 -38.86 -16.33
C SER A 592 -61.86 -39.72 -15.43
N GLN A 593 -63.00 -39.18 -14.98
CA GLN A 593 -64.28 -39.87 -14.83
C GLN A 593 -65.42 -38.84 -14.68
#